data_AF-A0A7C7RMW9-F1
#
_entry.id   AF-A0A7C7RMW9-F1
#
_cell.length_a   1.000
_cell.length_b   1.000
_cell.length_c   1.000
_cell.angle_alpha   90.00
_cell.angle_beta   90.00
_cell.angle_gamma   90.00
#
_symmetry.space_group_name_H-M   'P 1'
#
loop_
_entity.id
_entity.type
_entity.pdbx_description
1 polymer ?
#
loop_
_entity_poly.entity_id
_entity_poly.type
_entity_poly.pdbx_seq_one_letter_code
_entity_poly.pdbx_strand_id
1 'polypeptide(L)'
;MRKIFIQPSSCIEAMLVDYHIHTYLCGHAKGDPLDYAKEAEKKGISEIGFSDHIMVDKWRPEYAMRIDQIEDYVKLVEKVEKESSIPIKLGAEIDYFLGKEEDIRKIIEEFPFDYVIGSVHFLDDWVIDDPRYIDGYHKRDINEVYRQYFLLVSKMASSKLFDVVGHLDLVKKFGFKPTVDITPEITFVIEKIKKNNLCVEINTSGLEKPAREVYPGQMILKMCWKERIPVTLGSDSHKPWEVGRHFDVALRMMKKIGYNEIATFTKRNPKIVDL
;
A
#
# COMPACT_ATOMS: atom_id res chain seq x y z
N MET A 1 -17.62 -14.93 51.97
CA MET A 1 -16.73 -14.13 51.09
C MET A 1 -16.66 -14.82 49.74
N ARG A 2 -17.28 -14.24 48.70
CA ARG A 2 -17.21 -14.77 47.33
C ARG A 2 -15.87 -14.37 46.73
N LYS A 3 -15.04 -15.34 46.39
CA LYS A 3 -13.81 -15.12 45.61
C LYS A 3 -14.23 -14.66 44.21
N ILE A 4 -13.93 -13.41 43.90
CA ILE A 4 -14.04 -12.87 42.54
C ILE A 4 -12.87 -13.48 41.76
N PHE A 5 -13.17 -14.38 40.82
CA PHE A 5 -12.21 -14.79 39.80
C PHE A 5 -12.08 -13.64 38.81
N ILE A 6 -10.98 -12.91 38.88
CA ILE A 6 -10.57 -12.02 37.81
C ILE A 6 -10.07 -12.93 36.68
N GLN A 7 -10.84 -13.04 35.61
CA GLN A 7 -10.33 -13.63 34.37
C GLN A 7 -9.15 -12.79 33.89
N PRO A 8 -8.04 -13.38 33.45
CA PRO A 8 -6.98 -12.61 32.83
C PRO A 8 -7.56 -11.94 31.60
N SER A 9 -7.44 -10.61 31.54
CA SER A 9 -7.64 -9.85 30.31
C SER A 9 -6.84 -10.55 29.21
N SER A 10 -7.51 -10.97 28.14
CA SER A 10 -6.82 -11.46 26.96
C SER A 10 -5.84 -10.38 26.52
N CYS A 11 -4.54 -10.61 26.70
CA CYS A 11 -3.53 -9.84 26.02
C CYS A 11 -3.82 -10.03 24.53
N ILE A 12 -4.42 -9.04 23.89
CA ILE A 12 -4.45 -8.98 22.44
C ILE A 12 -2.98 -8.87 22.06
N GLU A 13 -2.41 -9.92 21.49
CA GLU A 13 -1.06 -9.86 20.94
C GLU A 13 -1.03 -8.74 19.90
N ALA A 14 -0.08 -7.82 20.06
CA ALA A 14 0.20 -6.78 19.08
C ALA A 14 0.39 -7.44 17.71
N MET A 15 -0.43 -7.04 16.73
CA MET A 15 -0.45 -7.69 15.43
C MET A 15 0.30 -6.81 14.43
N LEU A 16 1.47 -7.28 14.01
CA LEU A 16 2.25 -6.64 12.95
C LEU A 16 1.96 -7.34 11.63
N VAL A 17 1.66 -6.56 10.59
CA VAL A 17 1.38 -7.07 9.24
C VAL A 17 2.24 -6.36 8.19
N ASP A 18 2.45 -7.03 7.06
CA ASP A 18 3.04 -6.43 5.87
C ASP A 18 2.17 -6.75 4.65
N TYR A 19 1.43 -5.74 4.17
CA TYR A 19 0.42 -5.88 3.11
C TYR A 19 0.87 -5.30 1.76
N HIS A 20 2.16 -4.97 1.60
CA HIS A 20 2.70 -4.57 0.31
C HIS A 20 3.90 -5.42 -0.06
N ILE A 21 3.62 -6.58 -0.66
CA ILE A 21 4.62 -7.57 -1.04
C ILE A 21 4.33 -8.05 -2.46
N HIS A 22 5.35 -8.07 -3.31
CA HIS A 22 5.24 -8.47 -4.71
C HIS A 22 5.69 -9.91 -4.92
N THR A 23 5.36 -10.46 -6.09
CA THR A 23 5.83 -11.77 -6.54
C THR A 23 6.59 -11.63 -7.84
N TYR A 24 7.32 -12.68 -8.24
CA TYR A 24 8.05 -12.69 -9.50
C TYR A 24 7.17 -12.46 -10.75
N LEU A 25 5.83 -12.53 -10.62
CA LEU A 25 4.90 -12.29 -11.73
C LEU A 25 4.88 -10.84 -12.21
N CYS A 26 5.24 -9.84 -11.39
CA CYS A 26 5.42 -8.45 -11.86
C CYS A 26 6.65 -8.21 -12.75
N GLY A 27 7.51 -9.22 -12.93
CA GLY A 27 8.69 -9.12 -13.78
C GLY A 27 9.90 -8.39 -13.18
N HIS A 28 9.78 -7.82 -11.98
CA HIS A 28 10.88 -7.12 -11.30
C HIS A 28 11.08 -7.48 -9.82
N ALA A 29 10.20 -8.28 -9.23
CA ALA A 29 10.47 -8.97 -7.96
C ALA A 29 11.16 -10.33 -8.19
N LYS A 30 11.79 -10.85 -7.13
CA LYS A 30 12.55 -12.11 -7.15
C LYS A 30 12.27 -12.94 -5.90
N GLY A 31 12.67 -14.20 -5.93
CA GLY A 31 12.58 -15.13 -4.81
C GLY A 31 11.29 -15.96 -4.81
N ASP A 32 11.32 -17.06 -4.09
CA ASP A 32 10.14 -17.90 -3.87
C ASP A 32 9.20 -17.18 -2.89
N PRO A 33 7.90 -17.01 -3.21
CA PRO A 33 6.92 -16.44 -2.28
C PRO A 33 6.92 -17.08 -0.89
N LEU A 34 7.20 -18.37 -0.75
CA LEU A 34 7.31 -19.00 0.56
C LEU A 34 8.48 -18.45 1.40
N ASP A 35 9.54 -17.96 0.77
CA ASP A 35 10.66 -17.34 1.48
C ASP A 35 10.30 -15.96 2.04
N TYR A 36 9.32 -15.26 1.46
CA TYR A 36 8.77 -14.02 2.04
C TYR A 36 8.05 -14.32 3.36
N ALA A 37 7.21 -15.38 3.38
CA ALA A 37 6.51 -15.81 4.59
C ALA A 37 7.49 -16.24 5.70
N LYS A 38 8.55 -16.99 5.35
CA LYS A 38 9.61 -17.35 6.31
C LYS A 38 10.35 -16.12 6.85
N GLU A 39 10.57 -15.10 6.02
CA GLU A 39 11.23 -13.87 6.49
C GLU A 39 10.31 -13.06 7.41
N ALA A 40 9.01 -12.99 7.11
CA ALA A 40 8.02 -12.37 7.96
C ALA A 40 8.00 -13.00 9.37
N GLU A 41 7.97 -14.33 9.44
CA GLU A 41 7.99 -15.07 10.71
C GLU A 41 9.25 -14.73 11.55
N LYS A 42 10.44 -14.72 10.92
CA LYS A 42 11.69 -14.34 11.61
C LYS A 42 11.66 -12.92 12.17
N LYS A 43 10.93 -12.01 11.51
CA LYS A 43 10.79 -10.61 11.92
C LYS A 43 9.64 -10.37 12.89
N GLY A 44 8.92 -11.43 13.31
CA GLY A 44 7.76 -11.32 14.19
C GLY A 44 6.55 -10.68 13.51
N ILE A 45 6.48 -10.72 12.18
CA ILE A 45 5.32 -10.29 11.41
C ILE A 45 4.33 -11.45 11.39
N SER A 46 3.17 -11.21 11.99
CA SER A 46 2.17 -12.23 12.28
C SER A 46 1.25 -12.57 11.10
N GLU A 47 1.18 -11.72 10.08
CA GLU A 47 0.39 -11.93 8.87
C GLU A 47 1.00 -11.11 7.73
N ILE A 48 1.00 -11.66 6.52
CA ILE A 48 1.43 -10.91 5.33
C ILE A 48 0.38 -10.98 4.24
N GLY A 49 0.42 -10.04 3.32
CA GLY A 49 -0.37 -10.06 2.11
C GLY A 49 0.50 -9.83 0.88
N PHE A 50 0.34 -10.71 -0.10
CA PHE A 50 0.87 -10.44 -1.44
C PHE A 50 -0.11 -9.49 -2.14
N SER A 51 0.40 -8.43 -2.74
CA SER A 51 -0.38 -7.41 -3.45
C SER A 51 0.33 -7.06 -4.75
N ASP A 52 0.54 -8.09 -5.57
CA ASP A 52 1.31 -7.94 -6.79
C ASP A 52 0.60 -7.03 -7.82
N HIS A 53 1.38 -6.51 -8.76
CA HIS A 53 0.93 -5.47 -9.68
C HIS A 53 -0.08 -5.99 -10.71
N ILE A 54 -1.19 -5.27 -10.87
CA ILE A 54 -2.18 -5.47 -11.93
C ILE A 54 -2.42 -4.15 -12.66
N MET A 55 -2.29 -4.18 -13.99
CA MET A 55 -2.47 -3.01 -14.85
C MET A 55 -3.48 -3.29 -15.95
N VAL A 56 -4.59 -2.55 -15.96
CA VAL A 56 -5.63 -2.63 -17.01
C VAL A 56 -5.30 -1.85 -18.28
N ASP A 57 -4.30 -0.98 -18.20
CA ASP A 57 -3.83 -0.15 -19.31
C ASP A 57 -2.31 0.05 -19.20
N LYS A 58 -1.68 0.43 -20.31
CA LYS A 58 -0.23 0.72 -20.40
C LYS A 58 0.67 -0.38 -19.83
N TRP A 59 0.17 -1.61 -19.83
CA TRP A 59 0.86 -2.78 -19.30
C TRP A 59 2.22 -2.97 -19.96
N ARG A 60 3.21 -3.35 -19.15
CA ARG A 60 4.54 -3.77 -19.61
C ARG A 60 5.03 -4.95 -18.77
N PRO A 61 5.75 -5.91 -19.37
CA PRO A 61 6.20 -7.11 -18.68
C PRO A 61 7.18 -6.83 -17.54
N GLU A 62 7.85 -5.68 -17.54
CA GLU A 62 8.73 -5.29 -16.44
C GLU A 62 8.01 -4.63 -15.25
N TYR A 63 6.69 -4.42 -15.32
CA TYR A 63 5.92 -3.72 -14.29
C TYR A 63 4.83 -4.57 -13.65
N ALA A 64 4.19 -5.47 -14.40
CA ALA A 64 3.04 -6.20 -13.90
C ALA A 64 2.86 -7.56 -14.57
N MET A 65 2.14 -8.44 -13.90
CA MET A 65 1.63 -9.65 -14.53
C MET A 65 0.63 -9.31 -15.64
N ARG A 66 0.44 -10.22 -16.61
CA ARG A 66 -0.66 -10.08 -17.58
C ARG A 66 -2.00 -10.37 -16.90
N ILE A 67 -3.08 -9.78 -17.39
CA ILE A 67 -4.44 -9.99 -16.84
C ILE A 67 -4.83 -11.48 -16.82
N ASP A 68 -4.44 -12.26 -17.82
CA ASP A 68 -4.73 -13.70 -17.88
C ASP A 68 -3.81 -14.55 -16.96
N GLN A 69 -2.85 -13.94 -16.26
CA GLN A 69 -2.03 -14.58 -15.23
C GLN A 69 -2.57 -14.35 -13.81
N ILE A 70 -3.65 -13.58 -13.63
CA ILE A 70 -4.21 -13.32 -12.29
C ILE A 70 -4.68 -14.64 -11.64
N GLU A 71 -5.23 -15.58 -12.41
CA GLU A 71 -5.61 -16.89 -11.87
C GLU A 71 -4.39 -17.70 -11.37
N ASP A 72 -3.26 -17.60 -12.08
CA ASP A 72 -2.00 -18.22 -11.65
C ASP A 72 -1.45 -17.55 -10.38
N TYR A 73 -1.57 -16.23 -10.28
CA TYR A 73 -1.24 -15.48 -9.07
C TYR A 73 -2.08 -15.92 -7.87
N VAL A 74 -3.39 -16.06 -8.04
CA VAL A 74 -4.29 -16.55 -6.98
C VAL A 74 -3.85 -17.95 -6.51
N LYS A 75 -3.63 -18.88 -7.44
CA LYS A 75 -3.16 -20.24 -7.11
C LYS A 75 -1.80 -20.23 -6.42
N LEU A 76 -0.91 -19.32 -6.81
CA LEU A 76 0.38 -19.14 -6.17
C LEU A 76 0.24 -18.71 -4.71
N VAL A 77 -0.58 -17.70 -4.43
CA VAL A 77 -0.82 -17.22 -3.06
C VAL A 77 -1.52 -18.28 -2.20
N GLU A 78 -2.53 -18.98 -2.75
CA GLU A 78 -3.20 -20.09 -2.06
C GLU A 78 -2.23 -21.24 -1.71
N LYS A 79 -1.24 -21.50 -2.57
CA LYS A 79 -0.19 -22.48 -2.27
C LYS A 79 0.65 -22.02 -1.08
N VAL A 80 1.08 -20.75 -1.08
CA VAL A 80 1.86 -20.19 0.03
C VAL A 80 1.06 -20.20 1.32
N GLU A 81 -0.23 -19.86 1.28
CA GLU A 81 -1.14 -19.92 2.43
C GLU A 81 -1.18 -21.32 3.06
N LYS A 82 -1.22 -22.39 2.24
CA LYS A 82 -1.25 -23.78 2.71
C LYS A 82 0.08 -24.25 3.32
N GLU A 83 1.20 -23.69 2.87
CA GLU A 83 2.56 -24.11 3.26
C GLU A 83 3.17 -23.22 4.35
N SER A 84 2.62 -22.03 4.58
CA SER A 84 3.09 -21.05 5.56
C SER A 84 2.62 -21.37 6.98
N SER A 85 3.43 -21.02 7.98
CA SER A 85 3.06 -21.06 9.40
C SER A 85 2.28 -19.83 9.86
N ILE A 86 2.35 -18.73 9.11
CA ILE A 86 1.61 -17.49 9.36
C ILE A 86 0.47 -17.32 8.33
N PRO A 87 -0.64 -16.66 8.70
CA PRO A 87 -1.68 -16.26 7.76
C PRO A 87 -1.14 -15.47 6.56
N ILE A 88 -1.66 -15.80 5.38
CA ILE A 88 -1.33 -15.17 4.10
C ILE A 88 -2.62 -14.58 3.51
N LYS A 89 -2.57 -13.32 3.09
CA LYS A 89 -3.67 -12.62 2.42
C LYS A 89 -3.43 -12.52 0.93
N LEU A 90 -4.50 -12.65 0.16
CA LEU A 90 -4.52 -12.39 -1.27
C LEU A 90 -4.93 -10.94 -1.50
N GLY A 91 -3.97 -10.06 -1.70
CA GLY A 91 -4.21 -8.67 -2.13
C GLY A 91 -3.87 -8.44 -3.59
N ALA A 92 -4.04 -7.21 -4.03
CA ALA A 92 -3.53 -6.71 -5.31
C ALA A 92 -3.16 -5.23 -5.18
N GLU A 93 -2.10 -4.80 -5.87
CA GLU A 93 -1.86 -3.40 -6.16
C GLU A 93 -2.30 -3.11 -7.60
N ILE A 94 -3.33 -2.29 -7.75
CA ILE A 94 -3.94 -1.98 -9.04
C ILE A 94 -3.73 -0.51 -9.37
N ASP A 95 -3.12 -0.27 -10.53
CA ASP A 95 -2.97 1.06 -11.08
C ASP A 95 -4.31 1.72 -11.40
N TYR A 96 -4.51 2.93 -10.91
CA TYR A 96 -5.65 3.74 -11.27
C TYR A 96 -5.40 4.51 -12.56
N PHE A 97 -6.11 4.11 -13.61
CA PHE A 97 -6.20 4.85 -14.86
C PHE A 97 -7.58 5.51 -14.98
N LEU A 98 -7.59 6.83 -15.14
CA LEU A 98 -8.83 7.59 -15.32
C LEU A 98 -9.58 7.10 -16.58
N GLY A 99 -10.85 6.76 -16.42
CA GLY A 99 -11.69 6.22 -17.50
C GLY A 99 -11.61 4.70 -17.65
N LYS A 100 -10.82 4.00 -16.82
CA LYS A 100 -10.72 2.54 -16.79
C LYS A 100 -11.37 1.92 -15.56
N GLU A 101 -12.20 2.67 -14.84
CA GLU A 101 -12.85 2.23 -13.61
C GLU A 101 -13.68 0.96 -13.79
N GLU A 102 -14.32 0.78 -14.94
CA GLU A 102 -15.12 -0.41 -15.23
C GLU A 102 -14.24 -1.64 -15.47
N ASP A 103 -13.10 -1.49 -16.15
CA ASP A 103 -12.16 -2.59 -16.37
C ASP A 103 -11.51 -3.03 -15.05
N ILE A 104 -11.16 -2.05 -14.19
CA ILE A 104 -10.67 -2.31 -12.82
C ILE A 104 -11.75 -3.03 -12.00
N ARG A 105 -13.01 -2.55 -12.04
CA ARG A 105 -14.13 -3.16 -11.30
C ARG A 105 -14.31 -4.63 -11.64
N LYS A 106 -14.28 -4.99 -12.94
CA LYS A 106 -14.44 -6.38 -13.38
C LYS A 106 -13.40 -7.30 -12.75
N ILE A 107 -12.12 -6.89 -12.74
CA ILE A 107 -11.05 -7.67 -12.11
C ILE A 107 -11.31 -7.83 -10.60
N ILE A 108 -11.66 -6.75 -9.92
CA ILE A 108 -11.88 -6.76 -8.47
C ILE A 108 -13.09 -7.64 -8.09
N GLU A 109 -14.12 -7.71 -8.93
CA GLU A 109 -15.31 -8.54 -8.72
C GLU A 109 -15.09 -10.01 -9.12
N GLU A 110 -14.15 -10.29 -10.04
CA GLU A 110 -13.85 -11.62 -10.54
C GLU A 110 -13.01 -12.46 -9.56
N PHE A 111 -12.11 -11.82 -8.80
CA PHE A 111 -11.18 -12.51 -7.91
C PHE A 111 -11.42 -12.21 -6.42
N PRO A 112 -11.18 -13.17 -5.51
CA PRO A 112 -11.56 -13.06 -4.11
C PRO A 112 -10.53 -12.30 -3.26
N PHE A 113 -10.13 -11.09 -3.67
CA PHE A 113 -9.12 -10.31 -2.96
C PHE A 113 -9.56 -9.99 -1.51
N ASP A 114 -8.62 -10.16 -0.58
CA ASP A 114 -8.75 -9.71 0.80
C ASP A 114 -8.65 -8.20 0.93
N TYR A 115 -7.85 -7.55 0.08
CA TYR A 115 -7.75 -6.10 -0.03
C TYR A 115 -7.19 -5.68 -1.39
N VAL A 116 -7.49 -4.45 -1.80
CA VAL A 116 -6.97 -3.86 -3.02
C VAL A 116 -6.32 -2.51 -2.70
N ILE A 117 -5.03 -2.39 -3.02
CA ILE A 117 -4.28 -1.13 -2.99
C ILE A 117 -4.51 -0.43 -4.33
N GLY A 118 -4.98 0.82 -4.27
CA GLY A 118 -5.04 1.71 -5.42
C GLY A 118 -3.80 2.59 -5.47
N SER A 119 -3.14 2.62 -6.63
CA SER A 119 -1.89 3.35 -6.84
C SER A 119 -1.92 4.23 -8.09
N VAL A 120 -1.15 5.32 -8.07
CA VAL A 120 -0.99 6.22 -9.23
C VAL A 120 0.49 6.24 -9.63
N HIS A 121 0.84 5.50 -10.69
CA HIS A 121 2.21 5.49 -11.24
C HIS A 121 2.38 6.35 -12.50
N PHE A 122 1.28 6.89 -13.03
CA PHE A 122 1.25 7.60 -14.30
C PHE A 122 0.62 8.98 -14.19
N LEU A 123 1.25 9.97 -14.84
CA LEU A 123 0.62 11.22 -15.25
C LEU A 123 0.51 11.22 -16.76
N ASP A 124 -0.70 11.04 -17.28
CA ASP A 124 -0.95 10.71 -18.68
C ASP A 124 -0.07 9.50 -19.10
N ASP A 125 0.80 9.64 -20.09
CA ASP A 125 1.72 8.59 -20.55
C ASP A 125 3.07 8.57 -19.82
N TRP A 126 3.28 9.45 -18.85
CA TRP A 126 4.55 9.58 -18.15
C TRP A 126 4.56 8.75 -16.87
N VAL A 127 5.46 7.76 -16.81
CA VAL A 127 5.77 6.97 -15.61
C VAL A 127 6.55 7.86 -14.65
N ILE A 128 5.94 8.26 -13.53
CA ILE A 128 6.50 9.29 -12.64
C ILE A 128 7.49 8.73 -11.62
N ASP A 129 7.56 7.42 -11.49
CA ASP A 129 8.26 6.74 -10.41
C ASP A 129 9.35 5.77 -10.93
N ASP A 130 9.56 5.71 -12.24
CA ASP A 130 10.64 4.94 -12.85
C ASP A 130 11.84 5.85 -13.22
N PRO A 131 13.06 5.52 -12.78
CA PRO A 131 14.25 6.35 -13.02
C PRO A 131 14.59 6.54 -14.50
N ARG A 132 14.17 5.63 -15.39
CA ARG A 132 14.32 5.77 -16.86
C ARG A 132 13.58 7.00 -17.40
N TYR A 133 12.56 7.49 -16.69
CA TYR A 133 11.71 8.61 -17.10
C TYR A 133 11.87 9.84 -16.19
N ILE A 134 12.91 9.89 -15.36
CA ILE A 134 13.16 10.98 -14.40
C ILE A 134 13.25 12.36 -15.06
N ASP A 135 13.74 12.42 -16.30
CA ASP A 135 13.87 13.66 -17.09
C ASP A 135 12.53 14.38 -17.31
N GLY A 136 11.41 13.67 -17.16
CA GLY A 136 10.09 14.27 -17.20
C GLY A 136 9.84 15.31 -16.10
N TYR A 137 10.52 15.22 -14.95
CA TYR A 137 10.45 16.23 -13.88
C TYR A 137 11.18 17.53 -14.25
N HIS A 138 12.22 17.45 -15.09
CA HIS A 138 12.96 18.64 -15.56
C HIS A 138 12.23 19.39 -16.69
N LYS A 139 11.29 18.72 -17.36
CA LYS A 139 10.54 19.25 -18.50
C LYS A 139 9.17 19.84 -18.14
N ARG A 140 8.76 19.76 -16.88
CA ARG A 140 7.43 20.15 -16.41
C ARG A 140 7.53 21.10 -15.23
N ASP A 141 6.48 21.89 -15.03
CA ASP A 141 6.34 22.65 -13.79
C ASP A 141 6.07 21.67 -12.64
N ILE A 142 6.97 21.64 -11.66
CA ILE A 142 6.87 20.74 -10.52
C ILE A 142 5.59 20.94 -9.71
N ASN A 143 5.08 22.17 -9.61
CA ASN A 143 3.85 22.43 -8.87
C ASN A 143 2.64 21.84 -9.59
N GLU A 144 2.62 21.90 -10.91
CA GLU A 144 1.55 21.31 -11.71
C GLU A 144 1.60 19.78 -11.67
N VAL A 145 2.80 19.18 -11.70
CA VAL A 145 2.99 17.73 -11.52
C VAL A 145 2.35 17.25 -10.21
N TYR A 146 2.60 17.96 -9.11
CA TYR A 146 2.01 17.63 -7.80
C TYR A 146 0.48 17.82 -7.78
N ARG A 147 -0.04 18.90 -8.38
CA ARG A 147 -1.49 19.13 -8.49
C ARG A 147 -2.20 18.04 -9.28
N GLN A 148 -1.65 17.66 -10.42
CA GLN A 148 -2.19 16.59 -11.26
C GLN A 148 -2.16 15.25 -10.55
N TYR A 149 -1.05 14.94 -9.86
CA TYR A 149 -0.91 13.72 -9.07
C TYR A 149 -1.99 13.64 -7.99
N PHE A 150 -2.11 14.65 -7.13
CA PHE A 150 -3.13 14.63 -6.07
C PHE A 150 -4.57 14.69 -6.61
N LEU A 151 -4.79 15.35 -7.76
CA LEU A 151 -6.09 15.29 -8.43
C LEU A 151 -6.42 13.85 -8.85
N LEU A 152 -5.48 13.09 -9.43
CA LEU A 152 -5.70 11.69 -9.79
C LEU A 152 -5.91 10.81 -8.54
N VAL A 153 -5.11 10.99 -7.49
CA VAL A 153 -5.31 10.28 -6.21
C VAL A 153 -6.70 10.58 -5.63
N SER A 154 -7.19 11.82 -5.75
CA SER A 154 -8.55 12.16 -5.28
C SER A 154 -9.66 11.47 -6.09
N LYS A 155 -9.46 11.29 -7.40
CA LYS A 155 -10.40 10.56 -8.28
C LYS A 155 -10.36 9.07 -7.98
N MET A 156 -9.17 8.51 -7.82
CA MET A 156 -8.94 7.15 -7.36
C MET A 156 -9.67 6.88 -6.04
N ALA A 157 -9.46 7.73 -5.03
CA ALA A 157 -10.11 7.63 -3.73
C ALA A 157 -11.65 7.76 -3.82
N SER A 158 -12.15 8.48 -4.82
CA SER A 158 -13.59 8.67 -5.05
C SER A 158 -14.23 7.56 -5.90
N SER A 159 -13.44 6.68 -6.50
CA SER A 159 -13.92 5.62 -7.41
C SER A 159 -14.68 4.49 -6.70
N LYS A 160 -14.46 4.34 -5.38
CA LYS A 160 -14.96 3.23 -4.54
C LYS A 160 -14.48 1.84 -4.98
N LEU A 161 -13.36 1.78 -5.69
CA LEU A 161 -12.78 0.53 -6.18
C LEU A 161 -11.79 -0.07 -5.19
N PHE A 162 -11.09 0.74 -4.42
CA PHE A 162 -9.95 0.33 -3.60
C PHE A 162 -10.29 0.31 -2.11
N ASP A 163 -9.44 -0.34 -1.32
CA ASP A 163 -9.56 -0.42 0.14
C ASP A 163 -8.44 0.39 0.82
N VAL A 164 -7.26 0.44 0.17
CA VAL A 164 -6.06 1.12 0.64
C VAL A 164 -5.57 2.09 -0.44
N VAL A 165 -5.19 3.31 -0.05
CA VAL A 165 -4.42 4.23 -0.91
C VAL A 165 -2.94 3.91 -0.77
N GLY A 166 -2.33 3.40 -1.84
CA GLY A 166 -0.90 3.10 -1.91
C GLY A 166 -0.07 4.38 -1.94
N HIS A 167 1.11 4.33 -1.31
CA HIS A 167 2.17 5.34 -1.32
C HIS A 167 1.72 6.77 -1.69
N LEU A 168 0.84 7.35 -0.86
CA LEU A 168 -0.02 8.50 -1.17
C LEU A 168 0.68 9.76 -1.71
N ASP A 169 1.98 9.95 -1.46
CA ASP A 169 2.78 11.06 -1.99
C ASP A 169 3.98 10.59 -2.84
N LEU A 170 3.83 9.47 -3.57
CA LEU A 170 4.85 8.85 -4.43
C LEU A 170 5.54 9.84 -5.37
N VAL A 171 4.84 10.89 -5.83
CA VAL A 171 5.39 11.97 -6.67
C VAL A 171 6.68 12.59 -6.12
N LYS A 172 6.97 12.44 -4.81
CA LYS A 172 8.22 12.89 -4.19
C LYS A 172 9.40 11.90 -4.33
N LYS A 173 9.21 10.68 -4.87
CA LYS A 173 10.15 9.54 -4.85
C LYS A 173 11.58 9.93 -5.19
N PHE A 174 11.77 10.75 -6.22
CA PHE A 174 13.08 11.19 -6.71
C PHE A 174 13.61 12.49 -6.07
N GLY A 175 12.95 13.01 -5.05
CA GLY A 175 13.38 14.19 -4.30
C GLY A 175 12.95 15.53 -4.90
N PHE A 176 12.22 15.53 -6.02
CA PHE A 176 11.59 16.75 -6.54
C PHE A 176 10.46 17.19 -5.62
N LYS A 177 10.47 18.46 -5.21
CA LYS A 177 9.52 19.04 -4.26
C LYS A 177 8.79 20.23 -4.88
N PRO A 178 7.52 20.47 -4.52
CA PRO A 178 6.81 21.66 -4.96
C PRO A 178 7.50 22.90 -4.37
N THR A 179 7.40 24.01 -5.09
CA THR A 179 7.88 25.33 -4.64
C THR A 179 6.76 26.16 -4.01
N VAL A 180 5.55 25.62 -3.94
CA VAL A 180 4.36 26.24 -3.35
C VAL A 180 3.78 25.35 -2.26
N ASP A 181 2.92 25.93 -1.41
CA ASP A 181 2.14 25.15 -0.46
C ASP A 181 1.09 24.31 -1.20
N ILE A 182 1.21 22.98 -1.07
CA ILE A 182 0.31 21.97 -1.64
C ILE A 182 -0.63 21.37 -0.59
N THR A 183 -0.65 21.93 0.62
CA THR A 183 -1.55 21.50 1.69
C THR A 183 -3.03 21.52 1.27
N PRO A 184 -3.52 22.47 0.45
CA PRO A 184 -4.90 22.42 -0.05
C PRO A 184 -5.21 21.16 -0.87
N GLU A 185 -4.32 20.77 -1.78
CA GLU A 185 -4.46 19.58 -2.62
C GLU A 185 -4.43 18.29 -1.77
N ILE A 186 -3.50 18.22 -0.81
CA ILE A 186 -3.43 17.10 0.15
C ILE A 186 -4.70 17.01 1.00
N THR A 187 -5.19 18.15 1.51
CA THR A 187 -6.41 18.21 2.33
C THR A 187 -7.60 17.69 1.53
N PHE A 188 -7.74 18.11 0.28
CA PHE A 188 -8.80 17.63 -0.60
C PHE A 188 -8.75 16.11 -0.82
N VAL A 189 -7.55 15.53 -1.01
CA VAL A 189 -7.38 14.07 -1.10
C VAL A 189 -7.80 13.38 0.19
N ILE A 190 -7.34 13.87 1.34
CA ILE A 190 -7.68 13.32 2.66
C ILE A 190 -9.19 13.34 2.91
N GLU A 191 -9.89 14.41 2.51
CA GLU A 191 -11.35 14.46 2.56
C GLU A 191 -12.02 13.36 1.72
N LYS A 192 -11.48 13.05 0.53
CA LYS A 192 -12.01 11.94 -0.29
C LYS A 192 -11.74 10.58 0.33
N ILE A 193 -10.55 10.37 0.88
CA ILE A 193 -10.17 9.13 1.58
C ILE A 193 -11.12 8.89 2.75
N LYS A 194 -11.31 9.90 3.61
CA LYS A 194 -12.25 9.84 4.73
C LYS A 194 -13.69 9.58 4.28
N LYS A 195 -14.17 10.34 3.29
CA LYS A 195 -15.55 10.22 2.80
C LYS A 195 -15.87 8.83 2.25
N ASN A 196 -14.87 8.14 1.68
CA ASN A 196 -15.03 6.82 1.09
C ASN A 196 -14.51 5.68 1.99
N ASN A 197 -14.21 5.97 3.26
CA ASN A 197 -13.76 4.98 4.26
C ASN A 197 -12.52 4.17 3.85
N LEU A 198 -11.56 4.83 3.19
CA LEU A 198 -10.33 4.19 2.76
C LEU A 198 -9.28 4.18 3.87
N CYS A 199 -8.40 3.19 3.80
CA CYS A 199 -7.17 3.12 4.57
C CYS A 199 -6.02 3.79 3.80
N VAL A 200 -5.01 4.28 4.53
CA VAL A 200 -3.76 4.82 3.93
C VAL A 200 -2.61 3.89 4.25
N GLU A 201 -1.87 3.48 3.22
CA GLU A 201 -0.64 2.74 3.40
C GLU A 201 0.45 3.62 4.03
N ILE A 202 1.19 3.09 5.00
CA ILE A 202 2.51 3.59 5.38
C ILE A 202 3.55 2.69 4.71
N ASN A 203 4.01 3.14 3.54
CA ASN A 203 4.97 2.45 2.71
C ASN A 203 6.40 2.84 3.10
N THR A 204 7.20 1.86 3.53
CA THR A 204 8.57 2.11 4.01
C THR A 204 9.62 2.15 2.90
N SER A 205 9.27 1.84 1.66
CA SER A 205 10.20 1.81 0.53
C SER A 205 10.83 3.18 0.24
N GLY A 206 10.10 4.25 0.53
CA GLY A 206 10.54 5.63 0.30
C GLY A 206 11.77 6.05 1.08
N LEU A 207 12.09 5.36 2.19
CA LEU A 207 13.30 5.61 2.99
C LEU A 207 14.59 5.32 2.21
N GLU A 208 14.54 4.42 1.24
CA GLU A 208 15.69 4.05 0.40
C GLU A 208 15.72 4.81 -0.94
N LYS A 209 14.67 5.59 -1.23
CA LYS A 209 14.60 6.42 -2.43
C LYS A 209 15.20 7.81 -2.15
N PRO A 210 15.51 8.62 -3.17
CA PRO A 210 16.00 9.99 -2.96
C PRO A 210 15.09 10.86 -2.05
N ALA A 211 13.79 10.55 -1.97
CA ALA A 211 12.86 11.13 -1.01
C ALA A 211 13.31 11.02 0.47
N ARG A 212 13.93 9.89 0.85
CA ARG A 212 14.39 9.57 2.22
C ARG A 212 13.30 9.71 3.29
N GLU A 213 12.07 9.39 2.92
CA GLU A 213 10.91 9.45 3.80
C GLU A 213 9.95 8.34 3.40
N VAL A 214 9.22 7.79 4.36
CA VAL A 214 8.08 6.89 4.06
C VAL A 214 7.03 7.60 3.20
N TYR A 215 6.18 6.81 2.54
CA TYR A 215 4.99 7.32 1.84
C TYR A 215 3.72 6.94 2.64
N PRO A 216 2.83 7.90 2.97
CA PRO A 216 3.07 9.31 2.90
C PRO A 216 4.04 9.81 3.98
N GLY A 217 4.55 11.03 3.77
CA GLY A 217 5.44 11.68 4.73
C GLY A 217 4.75 12.03 6.06
N GLN A 218 5.54 12.37 7.08
CA GLN A 218 5.05 12.62 8.44
C GLN A 218 3.97 13.72 8.50
N MET A 219 4.09 14.75 7.67
CA MET A 219 3.11 15.85 7.60
C MET A 219 1.72 15.32 7.21
N ILE A 220 1.65 14.56 6.12
CA ILE A 220 0.41 13.99 5.59
C ILE A 220 -0.15 12.94 6.54
N LEU A 221 0.69 12.06 7.10
CA LEU A 221 0.23 11.08 8.10
C LEU A 221 -0.38 11.74 9.33
N LYS A 222 0.17 12.88 9.79
CA LYS A 222 -0.41 13.66 10.87
C LYS A 222 -1.77 14.26 10.49
N MET A 223 -1.97 14.63 9.23
CA MET A 223 -3.28 15.09 8.74
C MET A 223 -4.28 13.93 8.69
N CYS A 224 -3.88 12.75 8.20
CA CYS A 224 -4.71 11.54 8.21
C CYS A 224 -5.13 11.16 9.64
N TRP A 225 -4.21 11.23 10.60
CA TRP A 225 -4.48 10.91 12.00
C TRP A 225 -5.53 11.85 12.62
N LYS A 226 -5.42 13.15 12.37
CA LYS A 226 -6.41 14.14 12.85
C LYS A 226 -7.82 13.83 12.34
N GLU A 227 -7.90 13.34 11.11
CA GLU A 227 -9.15 12.96 10.46
C GLU A 227 -9.65 11.54 10.83
N ARG A 228 -8.88 10.81 11.66
CA ARG A 228 -9.11 9.41 12.08
C ARG A 228 -9.14 8.43 10.92
N ILE A 229 -8.31 8.67 9.90
CA ILE A 229 -8.14 7.74 8.79
C ILE A 229 -7.27 6.57 9.26
N PRO A 230 -7.73 5.31 9.11
CA PRO A 230 -6.95 4.14 9.48
C PRO A 230 -5.73 4.00 8.57
N VAL A 231 -4.68 3.37 9.09
CA VAL A 231 -3.45 3.10 8.36
C VAL A 231 -3.11 1.62 8.37
N THR A 232 -2.39 1.16 7.35
CA THR A 232 -1.78 -0.18 7.31
C THR A 232 -0.31 -0.06 6.95
N LEU A 233 0.44 -1.16 7.07
CA LEU A 233 1.89 -1.18 6.83
C LEU A 233 2.20 -1.95 5.55
N GLY A 234 3.12 -1.39 4.76
CA GLY A 234 3.61 -2.01 3.54
C GLY A 234 5.10 -1.80 3.39
N SER A 235 5.83 -2.89 3.15
CA SER A 235 7.25 -2.79 2.88
C SER A 235 7.55 -2.46 1.42
N ASP A 236 6.65 -2.82 0.49
CA ASP A 236 6.83 -2.76 -0.98
C ASP A 236 7.97 -3.70 -1.38
N SER A 237 7.89 -4.94 -0.89
CA SER A 237 8.98 -5.92 -1.00
C SER A 237 9.01 -6.59 -2.34
N HIS A 238 10.16 -6.48 -2.99
CA HIS A 238 10.46 -7.12 -4.26
C HIS A 238 11.46 -8.26 -4.12
N LYS A 239 11.95 -8.51 -2.90
CA LYS A 239 12.82 -9.64 -2.55
C LYS A 239 12.47 -10.13 -1.14
N PRO A 240 12.65 -11.43 -0.82
CA PRO A 240 12.25 -11.97 0.49
C PRO A 240 12.82 -11.21 1.69
N TRP A 241 14.11 -10.85 1.67
CA TRP A 241 14.77 -10.15 2.78
C TRP A 241 14.29 -8.71 2.99
N GLU A 242 13.54 -8.15 2.05
CA GLU A 242 12.97 -6.80 2.14
C GLU A 242 11.68 -6.76 2.96
N VAL A 243 11.05 -7.90 3.25
CA VAL A 243 9.80 -7.99 4.03
C VAL A 243 9.92 -7.25 5.35
N GLY A 244 8.98 -6.37 5.67
CA GLY A 244 9.01 -5.55 6.88
C GLY A 244 10.19 -4.59 6.99
N ARG A 245 10.91 -4.28 5.90
CA ARG A 245 12.09 -3.38 5.96
C ARG A 245 11.71 -2.03 6.55
N HIS A 246 12.53 -1.51 7.45
CA HIS A 246 12.35 -0.21 8.10
C HIS A 246 11.03 -0.03 8.88
N PHE A 247 10.33 -1.11 9.23
CA PHE A 247 9.11 -1.02 10.06
C PHE A 247 9.40 -0.41 11.43
N ASP A 248 10.60 -0.59 11.99
CA ASP A 248 11.01 0.08 13.23
C ASP A 248 10.96 1.62 13.12
N VAL A 249 11.28 2.19 11.95
CA VAL A 249 11.17 3.62 11.66
C VAL A 249 9.71 4.03 11.56
N ALA A 250 8.89 3.26 10.83
CA ALA A 250 7.46 3.52 10.67
C ALA A 250 6.73 3.48 12.02
N LEU A 251 6.95 2.44 12.83
CA LEU A 251 6.32 2.26 14.14
C LEU A 251 6.68 3.39 15.11
N ARG A 252 7.96 3.83 15.16
CA ARG A 252 8.36 4.99 15.97
C ARG A 252 7.66 6.27 15.51
N MET A 253 7.52 6.47 14.20
CA MET A 253 6.83 7.62 13.63
C MET A 253 5.32 7.58 13.95
N MET A 254 4.67 6.43 13.77
CA MET A 254 3.26 6.20 14.11
C MET A 254 2.98 6.55 15.57
N LYS A 255 3.77 6.00 16.49
CA LYS A 255 3.67 6.30 17.92
C LYS A 255 3.85 7.79 18.23
N LYS A 256 4.79 8.46 17.57
CA LYS A 256 5.01 9.92 17.72
C LYS A 256 3.82 10.75 17.23
N ILE A 257 3.14 10.30 16.18
CA ILE A 257 1.94 10.98 15.63
C ILE A 257 0.73 10.70 16.51
N GLY A 258 0.61 9.50 17.05
CA GLY A 258 -0.49 9.05 17.92
C GLY A 258 -1.26 7.84 17.39
N TYR A 259 -0.78 7.18 16.33
CA TYR A 259 -1.31 5.88 15.90
C TYR A 259 -0.81 4.77 16.83
N ASN A 260 -1.73 3.94 17.32
CA ASN A 260 -1.44 2.74 18.11
C ASN A 260 -2.15 1.49 17.56
N GLU A 261 -2.74 1.62 16.37
CA GLU A 261 -3.57 0.60 15.73
C GLU A 261 -3.32 0.63 14.22
N ILE A 262 -3.51 -0.52 13.58
CA ILE A 262 -3.48 -0.68 12.12
C ILE A 262 -4.74 -1.38 11.61
N ALA A 263 -5.04 -1.19 10.33
CA ALA A 263 -6.06 -1.95 9.63
C ALA A 263 -5.48 -3.24 9.04
N THR A 264 -6.11 -4.36 9.38
CA THR A 264 -6.02 -5.64 8.68
C THR A 264 -7.24 -5.83 7.79
N PHE A 265 -7.17 -6.74 6.81
CA PHE A 265 -8.25 -6.92 5.84
C PHE A 265 -8.61 -8.39 5.63
N THR A 266 -9.88 -8.64 5.40
CA THR A 266 -10.38 -9.95 4.93
C THR A 266 -11.59 -9.74 4.06
N LYS A 267 -11.57 -10.27 2.84
CA LYS A 267 -12.62 -10.07 1.84
C LYS A 267 -13.06 -8.60 1.73
N ARG A 268 -12.08 -7.70 1.66
CA ARG A 268 -12.22 -6.24 1.55
C ARG A 268 -12.85 -5.55 2.76
N ASN A 269 -13.01 -6.26 3.88
CA ASN A 269 -13.51 -5.68 5.12
C ASN A 269 -12.34 -5.33 6.04
N PRO A 270 -12.17 -4.06 6.43
CA PRO A 270 -11.14 -3.68 7.38
C PRO A 270 -11.51 -4.13 8.80
N LYS A 271 -10.51 -4.60 9.55
CA LYS A 271 -10.56 -4.77 11.00
C LYS A 271 -9.40 -4.00 11.62
N ILE A 272 -9.69 -3.23 12.65
CA ILE A 272 -8.65 -2.49 13.37
C ILE A 272 -8.08 -3.37 14.48
N VAL A 273 -6.75 -3.40 14.57
CA VAL A 273 -5.98 -4.20 15.56
C VAL A 273 -4.90 -3.34 16.19
N ASP A 274 -4.62 -3.61 17.48
CA ASP A 274 -3.61 -2.89 18.24
C ASP A 274 -2.17 -3.28 17.82
N LEU A 275 -1.27 -2.30 17.88
CA LEU A 275 0.18 -2.44 17.69
C LEU A 275 0.95 -2.60 19.01
#